data_AF-A0AAW2E0S3-F1
#
_entry.id   AF-A0AAW2E0S3-F1
#
_cell.length_a   1.000
_cell.length_b   1.000
_cell.length_c   1.000
_cell.angle_alpha   90.00
_cell.angle_beta   90.00
_cell.angle_gamma   90.00
#
_symmetry.space_group_name_H-M   'P 1'
#
loop_
_entity.id
_entity.type
_entity.pdbx_description
1 polymer ?
#
loop_
_entity_poly.entity_id
_entity_poly.type
_entity_poly.pdbx_seq_one_letter_code
_entity_poly.pdbx_strand_id
1 'polypeptide(L)'
;MNRSYKNYRSSLNKKWFKPYEEDLEEALEILPPNMADDDSNYLVNLWSNKDWKTMCDKNKYSCSKNFIIHITGSKSFQQRSEEEMKFKRLTTEVAEGSLQMSGDELFVEVFRPEHHGHVHGYGDGISPIELWGSSSSTIRDLQMQLKESEERCKENDANLLRPLKESEERSKENDANLLRKLKESEEHHKESDAYVQLLKAQVNRVESLLAQVLKNMAPFELAQSDYSS
;
A
#
# COMPACT_ATOMS: atom_id res chain seq x y z
N MET A 1 21.48 -12.30 -43.92
CA MET A 1 21.80 -13.61 -44.54
C MET A 1 23.06 -14.32 -44.01
N ASN A 2 23.94 -13.68 -43.22
CA ASN A 2 25.25 -14.27 -42.85
C ASN A 2 25.27 -15.12 -41.55
N ARG A 3 24.16 -15.17 -40.79
CA ARG A 3 24.06 -15.92 -39.51
C ARG A 3 23.94 -17.43 -39.76
N SER A 4 23.24 -17.81 -40.83
CA SER A 4 23.05 -19.21 -41.23
C SER A 4 24.39 -19.89 -41.56
N TYR A 5 25.22 -19.22 -42.38
CA TYR A 5 26.52 -19.76 -42.78
C TYR A 5 27.51 -19.91 -41.60
N LYS A 6 27.58 -18.91 -40.70
CA LYS A 6 28.43 -18.99 -39.50
C LYS A 6 28.03 -20.16 -38.59
N ASN A 7 26.72 -20.37 -38.40
CA ASN A 7 26.20 -21.48 -37.59
C ASN A 7 26.46 -22.83 -38.26
N TYR A 8 26.20 -22.94 -39.56
CA TYR A 8 26.50 -24.12 -40.37
C TYR A 8 27.98 -24.49 -40.27
N ARG A 9 28.89 -23.54 -40.54
CA ARG A 9 30.34 -23.73 -40.45
C ARG A 9 30.80 -24.13 -39.05
N SER A 10 30.22 -23.54 -38.00
CA SER A 10 30.50 -23.93 -36.60
C SER A 10 30.06 -25.38 -36.32
N SER A 11 28.89 -25.77 -36.81
CA SER A 11 28.37 -27.13 -36.66
C SER A 11 29.23 -28.17 -37.40
N LEU A 12 29.74 -27.80 -38.57
CA LEU A 12 30.67 -28.63 -39.34
C LEU A 12 31.98 -28.82 -38.59
N ASN A 13 32.60 -27.73 -38.12
CA ASN A 13 33.84 -27.79 -37.35
C ASN A 13 33.70 -28.75 -36.15
N LYS A 14 32.59 -28.64 -35.40
CA LYS A 14 32.35 -29.47 -34.22
C LYS A 14 32.20 -30.96 -34.53
N LYS A 15 31.55 -31.31 -35.64
CA LYS A 15 31.23 -32.69 -36.00
C LYS A 15 32.36 -33.38 -36.77
N TRP A 16 33.03 -32.64 -37.66
CA TRP A 16 33.90 -33.22 -38.68
C TRP A 16 35.38 -32.85 -38.54
N PHE A 17 35.72 -31.74 -37.88
CA PHE A 17 37.13 -31.31 -37.73
C PHE A 17 37.67 -31.53 -36.32
N LYS A 18 36.92 -31.12 -35.27
CA LYS A 18 37.36 -31.26 -33.88
C LYS A 18 37.76 -32.66 -33.42
N PRO A 19 37.09 -33.75 -33.85
CA PRO A 19 37.49 -35.10 -33.44
C PRO A 19 38.85 -35.53 -34.01
N TYR A 20 39.31 -34.87 -35.08
CA TYR A 20 40.51 -35.21 -35.85
C TYR A 20 41.51 -34.05 -35.87
N GLU A 21 41.46 -33.15 -34.88
CA GLU A 21 42.29 -31.95 -34.83
C GLU A 21 43.81 -32.26 -34.74
N GLU A 22 44.15 -33.47 -34.28
CA GLU A 22 45.53 -33.96 -34.17
C GLU A 22 46.04 -34.59 -35.49
N ASP A 23 45.17 -35.20 -36.29
CA ASP A 23 45.50 -35.93 -37.52
C ASP A 23 44.87 -35.27 -38.76
N LEU A 24 45.60 -34.34 -39.37
CA LEU A 24 45.12 -33.53 -40.51
C LEU A 24 44.82 -34.36 -41.77
N GLU A 25 45.53 -35.46 -41.99
CA GLU A 25 45.30 -36.33 -43.15
C GLU A 25 43.98 -37.09 -43.01
N GLU A 26 43.64 -37.57 -41.81
CA GLU A 26 42.36 -38.23 -41.51
C GLU A 26 41.20 -37.23 -41.60
N ALA A 27 41.39 -35.99 -41.16
CA ALA A 27 40.40 -34.93 -41.30
C ALA A 27 40.09 -34.54 -42.76
N LEU A 28 41.03 -34.76 -43.68
CA LEU A 28 40.83 -34.52 -45.13
C LEU A 28 40.08 -35.67 -45.81
N GLU A 29 40.23 -36.90 -45.31
CA GLU A 29 39.53 -38.08 -45.85
C GLU A 29 38.06 -38.16 -45.40
N ILE A 30 37.73 -37.60 -44.23
CA ILE A 30 36.38 -37.64 -43.65
C ILE A 30 35.56 -36.43 -44.16
N LEU A 31 35.16 -36.52 -45.43
CA LEU A 31 34.33 -35.52 -46.10
C LEU A 31 32.87 -35.53 -45.60
N PRO A 32 32.30 -34.39 -45.22
CA PRO A 32 30.87 -34.28 -44.95
C PRO A 32 30.05 -34.64 -46.20
N PRO A 33 28.99 -35.45 -46.09
CA PRO A 33 28.16 -35.80 -47.24
C PRO A 33 27.54 -34.55 -47.88
N ASN A 34 27.68 -34.43 -49.21
CA ASN A 34 27.24 -33.31 -50.06
C ASN A 34 28.11 -32.03 -50.02
N MET A 35 29.37 -32.10 -49.60
CA MET A 35 30.31 -30.98 -49.71
C MET A 35 31.30 -31.21 -50.86
N ALA A 36 31.59 -30.17 -51.65
CA ALA A 36 32.62 -30.24 -52.67
C ALA A 36 34.02 -30.31 -52.05
N ASP A 37 34.94 -31.02 -52.69
CA ASP A 37 36.30 -31.23 -52.19
C ASP A 37 37.05 -29.91 -51.96
N ASP A 38 36.88 -28.94 -52.86
CA ASP A 38 37.48 -27.60 -52.75
C ASP A 38 37.00 -26.84 -51.50
N ASP A 39 35.70 -26.93 -51.18
CA ASP A 39 35.12 -26.28 -50.01
C ASP A 39 35.61 -26.94 -48.71
N SER A 40 35.75 -28.28 -48.71
CA SER A 40 36.30 -29.04 -47.58
C SER A 40 37.76 -28.66 -47.33
N ASN A 41 38.58 -28.66 -48.38
CA ASN A 41 40.00 -28.28 -48.31
C ASN A 41 40.19 -26.86 -47.78
N TYR A 42 39.35 -25.93 -48.26
CA TYR A 42 39.35 -24.55 -47.76
C TYR A 42 39.05 -24.48 -46.25
N LEU A 43 38.03 -25.20 -45.79
CA LEU A 43 37.61 -25.18 -44.39
C LEU A 43 38.65 -25.82 -43.46
N VAL A 44 39.23 -26.96 -43.86
CA VAL A 44 40.30 -27.64 -43.11
C VAL A 44 41.52 -26.74 -42.99
N ASN A 45 42.00 -26.17 -44.10
CA ASN A 45 43.14 -25.24 -44.08
C ASN A 45 42.86 -24.01 -43.19
N LEU A 46 41.63 -23.47 -43.25
CA LEU A 46 41.23 -22.32 -42.45
C LEU A 46 41.14 -22.63 -40.95
N TRP A 47 40.69 -23.83 -40.55
CA TRP A 47 40.65 -24.23 -39.14
C TRP A 47 42.02 -24.65 -38.60
N SER A 48 42.90 -25.17 -39.45
CA SER A 48 44.29 -25.51 -39.11
C SER A 48 45.21 -24.29 -39.02
N ASN A 49 44.82 -23.16 -39.63
CA ASN A 49 45.60 -21.93 -39.61
C ASN A 49 45.77 -21.36 -38.19
N LYS A 50 47.03 -21.22 -37.75
CA LYS A 50 47.41 -20.72 -36.42
C LYS A 50 46.96 -19.28 -36.15
N ASP A 51 47.01 -18.41 -37.15
CA ASP A 51 46.58 -17.01 -37.00
C ASP A 51 45.07 -16.93 -36.79
N TRP A 52 44.32 -17.78 -37.50
CA TRP A 52 42.87 -17.90 -37.32
C TRP A 52 42.51 -18.39 -35.91
N LYS A 53 43.20 -19.43 -35.41
CA LYS A 53 43.00 -19.92 -34.03
C LYS A 53 43.27 -18.82 -33.00
N THR A 54 44.40 -18.12 -33.16
CA THR A 54 44.80 -17.01 -32.28
C THR A 54 43.78 -15.87 -32.26
N MET A 55 43.21 -15.51 -33.42
CA MET A 55 42.15 -14.50 -33.53
C MET A 55 40.84 -14.96 -32.86
N CYS A 56 40.47 -16.23 -33.02
CA CYS A 56 39.29 -16.80 -32.38
C CYS A 56 39.41 -16.79 -30.85
N ASP A 57 40.57 -17.17 -30.31
CA ASP A 57 40.82 -17.18 -28.86
C ASP A 57 40.79 -15.78 -28.26
N LYS A 58 41.42 -14.80 -28.94
CA LYS A 58 41.34 -13.38 -28.55
C LYS A 58 39.89 -12.88 -28.51
N ASN A 59 39.09 -13.21 -29.53
CA ASN A 59 37.67 -12.81 -29.57
C ASN A 59 36.85 -13.48 -28.45
N LYS A 60 37.10 -14.76 -28.17
CA LYS A 60 36.43 -15.49 -27.09
C LYS A 60 36.78 -14.91 -25.72
N TYR A 61 38.06 -14.59 -25.50
CA TYR A 61 38.55 -13.93 -24.29
C TYR A 61 37.93 -12.55 -24.11
N SER A 62 37.94 -11.71 -25.15
CA SER A 62 37.31 -10.39 -25.14
C SER A 62 35.80 -10.48 -24.87
N CYS A 63 35.11 -11.46 -25.46
CA CYS A 63 33.69 -11.71 -25.20
C CYS A 63 33.45 -12.11 -23.74
N SER A 64 34.27 -13.02 -23.17
CA SER A 64 34.13 -13.44 -21.77
C SER A 64 34.46 -12.34 -20.75
N LYS A 65 35.28 -11.36 -21.15
CA LYS A 65 35.65 -10.21 -20.31
C LYS A 65 34.70 -9.03 -20.46
N ASN A 66 33.76 -9.11 -21.38
CA ASN A 66 32.79 -8.05 -21.56
C ASN A 66 31.69 -8.20 -20.50
N PHE A 67 31.89 -7.56 -19.34
CA PHE A 67 30.91 -7.47 -18.26
C PHE A 67 29.96 -6.27 -18.43
N ILE A 68 30.04 -5.55 -19.55
CA ILE A 68 29.11 -4.46 -19.82
C ILE A 68 27.75 -5.10 -20.11
N ILE A 69 26.91 -5.14 -19.08
CA ILE A 69 25.49 -5.49 -19.21
C ILE A 69 24.87 -4.38 -20.05
N HIS A 70 24.60 -4.67 -21.32
CA HIS A 70 23.93 -3.74 -22.20
C HIS A 70 22.43 -3.70 -21.79
N ILE A 71 22.05 -2.67 -21.04
CA ILE A 71 20.67 -2.35 -20.57
C ILE A 71 19.67 -2.09 -21.72
N THR A 72 20.18 -2.09 -22.93
CA THR A 72 19.52 -1.77 -24.19
C THR A 72 19.20 -3.05 -24.98
N GLY A 73 19.54 -4.23 -24.43
CA GLY A 73 19.20 -5.54 -24.98
C GLY A 73 19.87 -5.83 -26.31
N SER A 74 19.15 -6.45 -27.24
CA SER A 74 19.59 -6.71 -28.62
C SER A 74 19.62 -5.47 -29.54
N LYS A 75 19.14 -4.30 -29.09
CA LYS A 75 19.15 -3.06 -29.88
C LYS A 75 20.55 -2.43 -29.88
N SER A 76 20.86 -1.54 -30.82
CA SER A 76 22.09 -0.72 -30.72
C SER A 76 21.84 0.56 -29.91
N PHE A 77 22.90 1.17 -29.38
CA PHE A 77 22.80 2.51 -28.74
C PHE A 77 22.20 3.56 -29.68
N GLN A 78 22.54 3.48 -30.97
CA GLN A 78 21.99 4.38 -31.98
C GLN A 78 20.47 4.19 -32.13
N GLN A 79 20.00 2.95 -32.23
CA GLN A 79 18.57 2.66 -32.32
C GLN A 79 17.81 3.16 -31.09
N ARG A 80 18.36 2.96 -29.89
CA ARG A 80 17.73 3.46 -28.66
C ARG A 80 17.73 4.99 -28.58
N SER A 81 18.77 5.65 -29.06
CA SER A 81 18.79 7.11 -29.18
C SER A 81 17.74 7.62 -30.16
N GLU A 82 17.57 6.95 -31.30
CA GLU A 82 16.54 7.28 -32.31
C GLU A 82 15.12 7.09 -31.75
N GLU A 83 14.88 5.98 -31.03
CA GLU A 83 13.63 5.69 -30.34
C GLU A 83 13.32 6.76 -29.28
N GLU A 84 14.29 7.11 -28.42
CA GLU A 84 14.10 8.16 -27.41
C GLU A 84 13.81 9.54 -28.04
N MET A 85 14.47 9.87 -29.16
CA MET A 85 14.16 11.10 -29.90
C MET A 85 12.76 11.07 -30.51
N LYS A 86 12.34 9.92 -31.07
CA LYS A 86 10.98 9.73 -31.60
C LYS A 86 9.94 9.87 -30.48
N PHE A 87 10.16 9.24 -29.33
CA PHE A 87 9.27 9.32 -28.17
C PHE A 87 9.10 10.76 -27.69
N LYS A 88 10.21 11.48 -27.46
CA LYS A 88 10.22 12.88 -27.03
C LYS A 88 9.46 13.78 -28.01
N ARG A 89 9.67 13.59 -29.32
CA ARG A 89 8.97 14.37 -30.35
C ARG A 89 7.46 14.16 -30.28
N LEU A 90 7.02 12.91 -30.25
CA LEU A 90 5.60 12.60 -30.20
C LEU A 90 4.94 13.04 -28.89
N THR A 91 5.65 13.00 -27.76
CA THR A 91 5.12 13.54 -26.49
C THR A 91 4.93 15.05 -26.57
N THR A 92 5.84 15.79 -27.21
CA THR A 92 5.66 17.22 -27.47
C THR A 92 4.46 17.50 -28.36
N GLU A 93 4.29 16.74 -29.46
CA GLU A 93 3.15 16.89 -30.37
C GLU A 93 1.79 16.64 -29.68
N VAL A 94 1.74 15.67 -28.75
CA VAL A 94 0.55 15.44 -27.91
C VAL A 94 0.33 16.57 -26.90
N ALA A 95 1.39 17.09 -26.28
CA ALA A 95 1.29 18.21 -25.34
C ALA A 95 0.82 19.51 -26.02
N GLU A 96 1.22 19.72 -27.28
CA GLU A 96 0.76 20.83 -28.12
C GLU A 96 -0.66 20.62 -28.69
N GLY A 97 -1.25 19.43 -28.48
CA GLY A 97 -2.59 19.08 -28.96
C GLY A 97 -2.68 18.78 -30.46
N SER A 98 -1.52 18.66 -31.13
CA SER A 98 -1.41 18.33 -32.57
C SER A 98 -1.72 16.86 -32.85
N LEU A 99 -1.50 16.00 -31.86
CA LEU A 99 -1.75 14.56 -31.92
C LEU A 99 -2.61 14.15 -30.73
N GLN A 100 -3.68 13.38 -30.96
CA GLN A 100 -4.44 12.74 -29.89
C GLN A 100 -4.03 11.27 -29.83
N MET A 101 -3.02 10.96 -29.01
CA MET A 101 -2.67 9.60 -28.61
C MET A 101 -2.43 9.57 -27.11
N SER A 102 -2.78 8.45 -26.48
CA SER A 102 -2.47 8.21 -25.06
C SER A 102 -0.97 7.97 -24.86
N GLY A 103 -0.49 8.16 -23.61
CA GLY A 103 0.90 7.86 -23.25
C GLY A 103 1.29 6.41 -23.54
N ASP A 104 0.37 5.47 -23.35
CA ASP A 104 0.58 4.05 -23.61
C ASP A 104 0.66 3.75 -25.11
N GLU A 105 -0.20 4.37 -25.93
CA GLU A 105 -0.14 4.25 -27.40
C GLU A 105 1.17 4.84 -27.96
N LEU A 106 1.61 5.99 -27.44
CA LEU A 106 2.90 6.59 -27.77
C LEU A 106 4.06 5.63 -27.46
N PHE A 107 4.02 5.01 -26.27
CA PHE A 107 5.05 4.08 -25.83
C PHE A 107 5.10 2.84 -26.74
N VAL A 108 3.95 2.23 -27.04
CA VAL A 108 3.85 1.07 -27.93
C VAL A 108 4.26 1.40 -29.37
N GLU A 109 3.93 2.59 -29.88
CA GLU A 109 4.31 3.03 -31.23
C GLU A 109 5.82 3.24 -31.39
N VAL A 110 6.51 3.67 -30.33
CA VAL A 110 7.96 3.91 -30.38
C VAL A 110 8.75 2.67 -30.01
N PHE A 111 8.40 2.03 -28.90
CA PHE A 111 9.16 0.94 -28.32
C PHE A 111 8.70 -0.44 -28.77
N ARG A 112 7.58 -0.50 -29.53
CA ARG A 112 6.84 -1.70 -29.97
C ARG A 112 6.08 -2.34 -28.80
N PRO A 113 5.06 -3.17 -29.11
CA PRO A 113 4.41 -3.99 -28.10
C PRO A 113 5.44 -4.84 -27.35
N GLU A 114 5.26 -4.92 -26.04
CA GLU A 114 6.11 -5.74 -25.19
C GLU A 114 5.95 -7.23 -25.56
N HIS A 115 7.07 -7.92 -25.76
CA HIS A 115 7.07 -9.34 -26.07
C HIS A 115 6.86 -10.17 -24.79
N HIS A 116 6.14 -11.28 -24.91
CA HIS A 116 5.90 -12.18 -23.78
C HIS A 116 7.20 -12.58 -23.08
N GLY A 117 7.28 -12.34 -21.77
CA GLY A 117 8.43 -12.71 -20.94
C GLY A 117 9.59 -11.71 -20.93
N HIS A 118 9.41 -10.51 -21.49
CA HIS A 118 10.45 -9.48 -21.54
C HIS A 118 9.93 -8.14 -21.02
N VAL A 119 10.75 -7.40 -20.27
CA VAL A 119 10.42 -6.04 -19.80
C VAL A 119 11.26 -4.99 -20.54
N HIS A 120 10.60 -4.02 -21.17
CA HIS A 120 11.23 -2.96 -21.94
C HIS A 120 12.07 -2.03 -21.06
N GLY A 121 13.24 -1.59 -21.57
CA GLY A 121 14.10 -0.62 -20.90
C GLY A 121 15.06 -1.21 -19.85
N TYR A 122 14.90 -2.49 -19.50
CA TYR A 122 15.71 -3.16 -18.48
C TYR A 122 16.86 -4.02 -19.05
N GLY A 123 16.94 -4.16 -20.37
CA GLY A 123 18.03 -4.88 -21.05
C GLY A 123 17.63 -6.30 -21.47
N ASP A 124 18.58 -7.02 -22.07
CA ASP A 124 18.31 -8.34 -22.64
C ASP A 124 17.93 -9.33 -21.54
N GLY A 125 16.84 -10.07 -21.75
CA GLY A 125 16.49 -11.21 -20.91
C GLY A 125 15.79 -10.89 -19.58
N ILE A 126 15.62 -9.61 -19.20
CA ILE A 126 14.91 -9.29 -17.95
C ILE A 126 13.43 -9.62 -18.10
N SER A 127 13.00 -10.65 -17.38
CA SER A 127 11.61 -11.11 -17.39
C SER A 127 10.81 -10.47 -16.25
N PRO A 128 9.48 -10.31 -16.41
CA PRO A 128 8.60 -9.88 -15.32
C PRO A 128 8.79 -10.67 -14.03
N ILE A 129 9.13 -11.97 -14.14
CA ILE A 129 9.42 -12.86 -13.02
C ILE A 129 10.68 -12.47 -12.26
N GLU A 130 11.72 -12.03 -12.97
CA GLU A 130 12.97 -11.61 -12.34
C GLU A 130 12.83 -10.23 -11.68
N LEU A 131 11.97 -9.35 -12.23
CA LEU A 131 11.77 -8.02 -11.68
C LEU A 131 10.77 -8.01 -10.52
N TRP A 132 9.66 -8.72 -10.66
CA TRP A 132 8.51 -8.64 -9.75
C TRP A 132 8.15 -9.97 -9.07
N GLY A 133 8.90 -11.06 -9.35
CA GLY A 133 8.60 -12.41 -8.88
C GLY A 133 7.51 -13.09 -9.70
N SER A 134 7.32 -14.40 -9.48
CA SER A 134 6.26 -15.20 -10.13
C SER A 134 4.88 -14.61 -9.84
N SER A 135 4.31 -13.99 -10.86
CA SER A 135 2.98 -13.37 -10.92
C SER A 135 1.85 -14.41 -10.97
N SER A 136 1.88 -15.39 -10.07
CA SER A 136 0.84 -16.42 -10.02
C SER A 136 -0.36 -16.03 -9.14
N SER A 137 -0.29 -14.98 -8.31
CA SER A 137 -1.42 -14.64 -7.44
C SER A 137 -1.56 -13.17 -7.02
N THR A 138 -0.74 -12.26 -7.54
CA THR A 138 -0.59 -10.91 -6.98
C THR A 138 -1.86 -10.06 -6.99
N ILE A 139 -2.59 -9.92 -8.10
CA ILE A 139 -3.69 -8.93 -8.14
C ILE A 139 -4.93 -9.40 -7.37
N ARG A 140 -5.32 -10.68 -7.55
CA ARG A 140 -6.52 -11.23 -6.89
C ARG A 140 -6.32 -11.35 -5.39
N ASP A 141 -5.14 -11.78 -4.94
CA ASP A 141 -4.82 -11.89 -3.53
C ASP A 141 -4.73 -10.51 -2.87
N LEU A 142 -4.14 -9.52 -3.56
CA LEU A 142 -4.10 -8.13 -3.08
C LEU A 142 -5.52 -7.53 -2.99
N GLN A 143 -6.40 -7.80 -3.95
CA GLN A 143 -7.80 -7.38 -3.90
C GLN A 143 -8.56 -8.03 -2.75
N MET A 144 -8.32 -9.32 -2.50
CA MET A 144 -8.91 -10.05 -1.37
C MET A 144 -8.41 -9.48 -0.03
N GLN A 145 -7.11 -9.27 0.12
CA GLN A 145 -6.52 -8.67 1.33
C GLN A 145 -7.03 -7.24 1.57
N LEU A 146 -7.20 -6.44 0.52
CA LEU A 146 -7.76 -5.10 0.63
C LEU A 146 -9.21 -5.14 1.13
N LYS A 147 -10.04 -6.02 0.55
CA LYS A 147 -11.43 -6.19 0.95
C LYS A 147 -11.55 -6.65 2.42
N GLU A 148 -10.76 -7.65 2.80
CA GLU A 148 -10.72 -8.14 4.19
C GLU A 148 -10.25 -7.05 5.16
N SER A 149 -9.27 -6.23 4.76
CA SER A 149 -8.80 -5.10 5.55
C SER A 149 -9.89 -4.05 5.78
N GLU A 150 -10.64 -3.69 4.73
CA GLU A 150 -11.76 -2.75 4.83
C GLU A 150 -12.88 -3.27 5.73
N GLU A 151 -13.21 -4.55 5.65
CA GLU A 151 -14.22 -5.19 6.50
C GLU A 151 -13.79 -5.20 7.98
N ARG A 152 -12.53 -5.56 8.28
CA ARG A 152 -11.98 -5.51 9.64
C ARG A 152 -11.96 -4.10 10.22
N CYS A 153 -11.73 -3.08 9.39
CA CYS A 153 -11.75 -1.68 9.82
C CYS A 153 -13.17 -1.26 10.22
N LYS A 154 -14.16 -1.56 9.37
CA LYS A 154 -15.58 -1.28 9.65
C LYS A 154 -16.08 -1.99 10.90
N GLU A 155 -15.67 -3.24 11.12
CA GLU A 155 -16.02 -3.99 12.32
C GLU A 155 -15.41 -3.38 13.58
N ASN A 156 -14.13 -3.00 13.55
CA ASN A 156 -13.50 -2.31 14.68
C ASN A 156 -14.18 -0.98 15.00
N ASP A 157 -14.47 -0.17 13.98
CA ASP A 157 -15.17 1.10 14.16
C ASP A 157 -16.55 0.89 14.79
N ALA A 158 -17.32 -0.10 14.32
CA ALA A 158 -18.62 -0.45 14.90
C ALA A 158 -18.50 -0.95 16.35
N ASN A 159 -17.47 -1.75 16.65
CA ASN A 159 -17.19 -2.23 18.01
C ASN A 159 -16.74 -1.11 18.96
N LEU A 160 -16.14 -0.03 18.47
CA LEU A 160 -15.81 1.16 19.27
C LEU A 160 -17.03 2.08 19.45
N LEU A 161 -17.82 2.30 18.39
CA LEU A 161 -18.98 3.19 18.41
C LEU A 161 -20.12 2.67 19.30
N ARG A 162 -20.33 1.35 19.38
CA ARG A 162 -21.44 0.77 20.14
C ARG A 162 -21.30 0.99 21.67
N PRO A 163 -20.18 0.64 22.33
CA PRO A 163 -19.99 0.91 23.75
C PRO A 163 -20.00 2.40 24.09
N LEU A 164 -19.48 3.26 23.19
CA LEU A 164 -19.52 4.71 23.37
C LEU A 164 -20.97 5.21 23.47
N LYS A 165 -21.84 4.83 22.53
CA LYS A 165 -23.26 5.18 22.57
C LYS A 165 -23.95 4.64 23.82
N GLU A 166 -23.71 3.38 24.16
CA GLU A 166 -24.29 2.77 25.37
C GLU A 166 -23.83 3.44 26.66
N SER A 167 -22.58 3.93 26.71
CA SER A 167 -22.04 4.66 27.86
C SER A 167 -22.62 6.08 27.96
N GLU A 168 -22.82 6.74 26.82
CA GLU A 168 -23.40 8.07 26.74
C GLU A 168 -24.88 8.05 27.16
N GLU A 169 -25.64 7.05 26.70
CA GLU A 169 -27.02 6.83 27.12
C GLU A 169 -27.12 6.53 28.62
N ARG A 170 -26.25 5.67 29.14
CA ARG A 170 -26.17 5.41 30.59
C ARG A 170 -25.85 6.66 31.40
N SER A 171 -24.97 7.53 30.90
CA SER A 171 -24.66 8.79 31.57
C SER A 171 -25.89 9.70 31.62
N LYS A 172 -26.59 9.87 30.49
CA LYS A 172 -27.82 10.68 30.42
C LYS A 172 -28.91 10.17 31.35
N GLU A 173 -29.08 8.85 31.44
CA GLU A 173 -30.04 8.23 32.36
C GLU A 173 -29.66 8.46 33.83
N ASN A 174 -28.38 8.33 34.18
CA ASN A 174 -27.90 8.62 35.52
C ASN A 174 -28.13 10.09 35.91
N ASP A 175 -27.84 11.02 35.00
CA ASP A 175 -28.06 12.44 35.21
C ASP A 175 -29.55 12.76 35.41
N ALA A 176 -30.43 12.16 34.60
CA ALA A 176 -31.88 12.30 34.75
C ALA A 176 -32.38 11.73 36.09
N ASN A 177 -31.82 10.60 36.53
CA ASN A 177 -32.13 10.00 37.84
C ASN A 177 -31.70 10.89 39.01
N LEU A 178 -30.52 11.50 38.92
CA LEU A 178 -30.03 12.44 39.95
C LEU A 178 -30.92 13.68 40.04
N LEU A 179 -31.30 14.27 38.91
CA LEU A 179 -32.21 15.42 38.87
C LEU A 179 -33.56 15.12 39.52
N ARG A 180 -34.11 13.93 39.28
CA ARG A 180 -35.37 13.49 39.90
C ARG A 180 -35.24 13.37 41.42
N LYS A 181 -34.18 12.72 41.92
CA LYS A 181 -33.93 12.60 43.37
C LYS A 181 -33.74 13.96 44.04
N LEU A 182 -33.03 14.88 43.40
CA LEU A 182 -32.87 16.25 43.90
C LEU A 182 -34.22 16.93 44.04
N LYS A 183 -35.06 16.86 43.00
CA LYS A 183 -36.40 17.45 43.02
C LYS A 183 -37.28 16.87 44.14
N GLU A 184 -37.29 15.55 44.31
CA GLU A 184 -38.02 14.88 45.40
C GLU A 184 -37.52 15.34 46.79
N SER A 185 -36.20 15.48 46.96
CA SER A 185 -35.64 15.97 48.23
C SER A 185 -35.95 17.45 48.50
N GLU A 186 -35.98 18.30 47.47
CA GLU A 186 -36.39 19.70 47.60
C GLU A 186 -37.87 19.83 47.97
N GLU A 187 -38.73 18.98 47.40
CA GLU A 187 -40.15 18.93 47.75
C GLU A 187 -40.34 18.49 49.20
N HIS A 188 -39.64 17.45 49.65
CA HIS A 188 -39.63 17.04 51.07
C HIS A 188 -39.13 18.13 52.01
N HIS A 189 -38.08 18.88 51.62
CA HIS A 189 -37.60 20.00 52.43
C HIS A 189 -38.64 21.12 52.54
N LYS A 190 -39.32 21.47 51.44
CA LYS A 190 -40.40 22.48 51.45
C LYS A 190 -41.55 22.06 52.35
N GLU A 191 -41.93 20.78 52.33
CA GLU A 191 -43.00 20.25 53.18
C GLU A 191 -42.60 20.29 54.67
N SER A 192 -41.36 19.88 54.98
CA SER A 192 -40.80 19.97 56.33
C SER A 192 -40.74 21.42 56.84
N ASP A 193 -40.28 22.35 56.00
CA ASP A 193 -40.25 23.78 56.33
C ASP A 193 -41.66 24.34 56.60
N ALA A 194 -42.65 23.94 55.79
CA ALA A 194 -44.04 24.32 56.00
C ALA A 194 -44.59 23.78 57.34
N TYR A 195 -44.26 22.54 57.69
CA TYR A 195 -44.63 21.94 58.97
C TYR A 195 -43.99 22.69 60.17
N VAL A 196 -42.71 23.05 60.06
CA VAL A 196 -42.00 23.85 61.08
C VAL A 196 -42.66 25.22 61.25
N GLN A 197 -43.06 25.88 60.15
CA GLN A 197 -43.77 27.17 60.21
C GLN A 197 -45.13 27.04 60.91
N LEU A 198 -45.87 25.96 60.66
CA LEU A 198 -47.14 25.69 61.31
C LEU A 198 -46.96 25.51 62.83
N LEU A 199 -45.98 24.71 63.26
CA LEU A 199 -45.67 24.51 64.68
C LEU A 199 -45.26 25.81 65.35
N LYS A 200 -44.41 26.62 64.70
CA LYS A 200 -44.04 27.96 65.20
C LYS A 200 -45.28 28.84 65.40
N ALA A 201 -46.21 28.85 64.45
CA ALA A 201 -47.46 29.60 64.57
C ALA A 201 -48.34 29.10 65.74
N GLN A 202 -48.39 27.79 65.98
CA GLN A 202 -49.11 27.22 67.12
C GLN A 202 -48.48 27.60 68.45
N VAL A 203 -47.14 27.51 68.58
CA VAL A 203 -46.41 27.93 69.78
C VAL A 203 -46.69 29.40 70.08
N ASN A 204 -46.55 30.29 69.10
CA ASN A 204 -46.86 31.71 69.26
C ASN A 204 -48.30 31.95 69.73
N ARG A 205 -49.26 31.14 69.26
CA ARG A 205 -50.67 31.23 69.68
C ARG A 205 -50.84 30.80 71.15
N VAL A 206 -50.18 29.73 71.58
CA VAL A 206 -50.19 29.27 72.97
C VAL A 206 -49.53 30.29 73.89
N GLU A 207 -48.37 30.82 73.50
CA GLU A 207 -47.68 31.88 74.25
C GLU A 207 -48.56 33.13 74.41
N SER A 208 -49.27 33.53 73.35
CA SER A 208 -50.22 34.64 73.41
C SER A 208 -51.39 34.39 74.37
N LEU A 209 -51.98 33.18 74.32
CA LEU A 209 -53.05 32.80 75.26
C LEU A 209 -52.55 32.76 76.70
N LEU A 210 -51.35 32.22 76.94
CA LEU A 210 -50.73 32.19 78.25
C LEU A 210 -50.49 33.61 78.79
N ALA A 211 -49.97 34.52 77.95
CA ALA A 211 -49.80 35.93 78.31
C ALA A 211 -51.15 36.60 78.66
N GLN A 212 -52.23 36.26 77.95
CA GLN A 212 -53.58 36.75 78.25
C GLN A 212 -54.13 36.19 79.57
N VAL A 213 -53.94 34.91 79.85
CA VAL A 213 -54.33 34.28 81.13
C VAL A 213 -53.55 34.91 82.29
N LEU A 214 -52.23 35.09 82.15
CA LEU A 214 -51.41 35.75 83.16
C LEU A 214 -51.83 37.21 83.39
N LYS A 215 -52.22 37.93 82.33
CA LYS A 215 -52.78 39.30 82.46
C LYS A 215 -54.12 39.31 83.21
N ASN A 216 -54.97 38.31 83.00
CA ASN A 216 -56.28 38.20 83.67
C ASN A 216 -56.18 37.66 85.11
N MET A 217 -55.10 36.95 85.44
CA MET A 217 -54.80 36.45 86.79
C MET A 217 -53.90 37.40 87.60
N ALA A 218 -53.44 38.50 86.99
CA ALA A 218 -52.83 39.58 87.75
C ALA A 218 -53.88 40.10 88.75
N PRO A 219 -53.61 40.08 90.07
CA PRO A 219 -54.55 40.59 91.04
C PRO A 219 -54.83 42.06 90.75
N PHE A 220 -56.12 42.40 90.70
CA PHE A 220 -56.63 43.75 90.92
C PHE A 220 -55.95 44.24 92.19
N GLU A 221 -54.96 45.13 92.07
CA GLU A 221 -54.52 45.93 93.21
C GLU A 221 -55.79 46.56 93.78
N LEU A 222 -56.22 46.05 94.93
CA LEU A 222 -57.13 46.75 95.83
C LEU A 222 -56.38 47.99 96.31
N ALA A 223 -56.34 48.99 95.44
CA ALA A 223 -56.29 50.36 95.90
C ALA A 223 -57.55 50.59 96.73
N GLN A 224 -57.31 51.01 97.97
CA GLN A 224 -58.25 51.63 98.89
C GLN A 224 -59.08 50.68 99.76
N SER A 225 -58.60 50.51 101.00
CA SER A 225 -59.41 50.93 102.15
C SER A 225 -58.53 51.73 103.10
N ASP A 226 -58.73 53.03 103.11
CA ASP A 226 -58.45 53.89 104.25
C ASP A 226 -59.13 53.33 105.53
N TYR A 227 -58.48 53.46 106.68
CA TYR A 227 -58.99 54.11 107.92
C TYR A 227 -58.23 53.66 109.18
N SER A 228 -57.68 54.67 109.88
CA SER A 228 -57.41 54.86 111.32
C SER A 228 -57.26 53.64 112.25
N SER A 229 -56.30 53.56 113.17
CA SER A 229 -55.80 54.61 114.08
C SER A 229 -54.45 54.22 114.72
#